data_AF-A0A1B6D796-F1
#
_entry.id   AF-A0A1B6D796-F1
#
_cell.length_a   1.000
_cell.length_b   1.000
_cell.length_c   1.000
_cell.angle_alpha   90.00
_cell.angle_beta   90.00
_cell.angle_gamma   90.00
#
_symmetry.space_group_name_H-M   'P 1'
#
loop_
_entity.id
_entity.type
_entity.pdbx_description
1 polymer ?
#
loop_
_entity_poly.entity_id
_entity_poly.type
_entity_poly.pdbx_seq_one_letter_code
_entity_poly.pdbx_strand_id
1 'polypeptide(L)'
;MDEVVKSEFEIKESGAVTKMLNQIRSSFKKGEPSSEKKTKKYIPQRLKEVTASDTCSQMCGWLYRRSRGSWKKLWFVLKQQVLYVYKAPKDIVALESIPVLGYSVDMFEEGEYDDIIGDCKFVFQLKHAGQQPFIFSTHIQQAADRWISAIREATLLK
;
A
#
# COMPACT_ATOMS: atom_id res chain seq x y z
N MET A 1 -9.73 -8.62 -38.80
CA MET A 1 -9.97 -9.90 -38.12
C MET A 1 -10.86 -9.62 -36.90
N ASP A 2 -12.04 -9.03 -37.11
CA ASP A 2 -12.96 -8.65 -36.01
C ASP A 2 -14.44 -8.79 -36.44
N GLU A 3 -14.69 -9.59 -37.46
CA GLU A 3 -16.01 -9.82 -38.09
C GLU A 3 -16.62 -11.18 -37.68
N VAL A 4 -16.07 -11.86 -36.66
CA VAL A 4 -16.51 -13.22 -36.28
C VAL A 4 -16.99 -13.33 -34.82
N VAL A 5 -16.78 -12.31 -33.96
CA VAL A 5 -17.26 -12.36 -32.55
C VAL A 5 -18.62 -11.64 -32.37
N LYS A 6 -19.16 -11.01 -33.42
CA LYS A 6 -20.46 -10.32 -33.37
C LYS A 6 -21.66 -11.24 -33.58
N SER A 7 -21.46 -12.55 -33.75
CA SER A 7 -22.51 -13.50 -34.15
C SER A 7 -22.86 -14.59 -33.12
N GLU A 8 -22.41 -14.51 -31.86
CA GLU A 8 -22.77 -15.55 -30.85
C GLU A 8 -23.70 -15.10 -29.73
N PHE A 9 -24.01 -13.82 -29.58
CA PHE A 9 -25.07 -13.40 -28.65
C PHE A 9 -25.89 -12.28 -29.29
N GLU A 10 -26.99 -12.68 -29.92
CA GLU A 10 -28.05 -11.81 -30.41
C GLU A 10 -28.76 -11.16 -29.22
N ILE A 11 -28.09 -10.24 -28.52
CA ILE A 11 -28.72 -9.42 -27.48
C ILE A 11 -29.56 -8.37 -28.20
N LYS A 12 -30.79 -8.76 -28.56
CA LYS A 12 -31.83 -7.81 -28.95
C LYS A 12 -31.94 -6.81 -27.81
N GLU A 13 -31.62 -5.55 -28.09
CA GLU A 13 -31.74 -4.45 -27.14
C GLU A 13 -33.23 -4.28 -26.82
N SER A 14 -33.70 -5.05 -25.84
CA SER A 14 -35.09 -5.05 -25.43
C SER A 14 -35.38 -3.71 -24.80
N GLY A 15 -36.50 -3.09 -25.19
CA GLY A 15 -37.03 -1.88 -24.54
C GLY A 15 -37.15 -2.04 -23.01
N ALA A 16 -37.20 -3.27 -22.50
CA ALA A 16 -37.17 -3.57 -21.08
C ALA A 16 -35.79 -3.28 -20.43
N VAL A 17 -34.68 -3.58 -21.12
CA VAL A 17 -33.31 -3.35 -20.61
C VAL A 17 -33.01 -1.86 -20.54
N THR A 18 -33.37 -1.10 -21.57
CA THR A 18 -33.24 0.36 -21.57
C THR A 18 -34.13 1.02 -20.51
N LYS A 19 -35.33 0.50 -20.29
CA LYS A 19 -36.22 0.95 -19.20
C LYS A 19 -35.62 0.66 -17.82
N MET A 20 -35.03 -0.52 -17.61
CA MET A 20 -34.33 -0.86 -16.36
C MET A 20 -33.12 0.04 -16.11
N LEU A 21 -32.28 0.29 -17.13
CA LEU A 21 -31.12 1.18 -17.00
C LEU A 21 -31.52 2.61 -16.67
N ASN A 22 -32.62 3.10 -17.25
CA ASN A 22 -33.13 4.44 -16.95
C ASN A 22 -33.71 4.53 -15.53
N GLN A 23 -34.35 3.47 -15.03
CA GLN A 23 -34.84 3.40 -13.65
C GLN A 23 -33.70 3.33 -12.62
N ILE A 24 -32.61 2.62 -12.94
CA ILE A 24 -31.39 2.59 -12.14
C ILE A 24 -30.75 3.98 -12.12
N ARG A 25 -30.62 4.64 -13.28
CA ARG A 25 -30.06 5.99 -13.39
C ARG A 25 -30.87 7.04 -12.63
N SER A 26 -32.20 6.96 -12.68
CA SER A 26 -33.09 7.90 -11.96
C SER A 26 -33.07 7.70 -10.45
N SER A 27 -32.67 6.53 -9.97
CA SER A 27 -32.56 6.22 -8.55
C SER A 27 -31.30 6.83 -7.91
N PHE A 28 -30.31 7.25 -8.70
CA PHE A 28 -29.18 8.02 -8.20
C PHE A 28 -29.60 9.50 -8.07
N LYS A 29 -29.67 9.99 -6.83
CA LYS A 29 -29.88 11.41 -6.55
C LYS A 29 -28.78 12.21 -7.24
N LYS A 30 -29.13 13.02 -8.24
CA LYS A 30 -28.28 14.11 -8.72
C LYS A 30 -28.08 15.05 -7.54
N GLY A 31 -26.90 15.02 -6.93
CA GLY A 31 -26.54 15.94 -5.86
C GLY A 31 -26.66 17.36 -6.39
N GLU A 32 -27.45 18.20 -5.71
CA GLU A 32 -27.46 19.64 -5.95
C GLU A 32 -26.04 20.21 -5.76
N PRO A 33 -25.67 21.29 -6.45
CA PRO A 33 -24.45 22.02 -6.16
C PRO A 33 -24.63 22.75 -4.82
N SER A 34 -24.53 22.00 -3.72
CA SER A 34 -24.52 22.57 -2.38
C SER A 34 -23.20 23.32 -2.20
N SER A 35 -23.28 24.57 -1.75
CA SER A 35 -22.13 25.43 -1.44
C SER A 35 -21.04 24.62 -0.73
N GLU A 36 -19.84 24.59 -1.31
CA GLU A 36 -18.69 23.78 -0.88
C GLU A 36 -18.25 24.12 0.55
N LYS A 37 -18.98 23.63 1.56
CA LYS A 37 -18.42 23.42 2.88
C LYS A 37 -17.44 22.27 2.70
N LYS A 38 -16.13 22.59 2.64
CA LYS A 38 -15.04 21.61 2.62
C LYS A 38 -15.16 20.71 3.86
N THR A 39 -15.96 19.66 3.79
CA THR A 39 -16.05 18.65 4.84
C THR A 39 -14.67 18.04 4.93
N LYS A 40 -13.96 18.29 6.04
CA LYS A 40 -12.64 17.70 6.30
C LYS A 40 -12.79 16.19 6.10
N LYS A 41 -12.06 15.62 5.14
CA LYS A 41 -12.07 14.17 4.90
C LYS A 41 -11.70 13.49 6.23
N TYR A 42 -12.53 12.55 6.67
CA TYR A 42 -12.25 11.75 7.86
C TYR A 42 -10.96 10.96 7.64
N ILE A 43 -10.05 11.02 8.61
CA ILE A 43 -8.79 10.29 8.62
C ILE A 43 -8.78 9.45 9.90
N PRO A 44 -8.66 8.12 9.81
CA PRO A 44 -8.60 7.22 10.96
C PRO A 44 -7.49 7.62 11.94
N GLN A 45 -7.75 7.50 13.26
CA GLN A 45 -6.80 7.89 14.30
C GLN A 45 -5.45 7.17 14.19
N ARG A 46 -5.45 5.87 13.87
CA ARG A 46 -4.22 5.07 13.69
C ARG A 46 -3.25 5.63 12.65
N LEU A 47 -3.73 6.42 11.69
CA LEU A 47 -2.88 7.05 10.67
C LEU A 47 -2.29 8.38 11.13
N LYS A 48 -2.70 8.91 12.28
CA LYS A 48 -2.19 10.16 12.87
C LYS A 48 -1.40 9.93 14.15
N GLU A 49 -1.29 8.69 14.60
CA GLU A 49 -0.69 8.32 15.88
C GLU A 49 0.80 8.65 15.93
N VAL A 50 1.50 8.45 14.82
CA VAL A 50 2.93 8.70 14.66
C VAL A 50 3.12 9.70 13.53
N THR A 51 4.11 10.58 13.65
CA THR A 51 4.52 11.47 12.57
C THR A 51 5.73 10.90 11.84
N ALA A 52 5.96 11.28 10.60
CA ALA A 52 7.10 10.80 9.83
C ALA A 52 8.47 11.16 10.47
N SER A 53 8.52 12.21 11.29
CA SER A 53 9.73 12.71 11.97
C SER A 53 9.78 12.35 13.47
N ASP A 54 9.10 11.30 13.90
CA ASP A 54 9.02 10.91 15.32
C ASP A 54 10.40 10.55 15.90
N THR A 55 10.86 11.33 16.89
CA THR A 55 12.17 11.18 17.52
C THR A 55 12.27 9.97 18.46
N CYS A 56 11.14 9.39 18.85
CA CYS A 56 11.08 8.21 19.72
C CYS A 56 10.83 6.92 18.92
N SER A 57 10.99 6.96 17.60
CA SER A 57 10.92 5.79 16.73
C SER A 57 12.16 4.91 16.90
N GLN A 58 11.99 3.59 16.72
CA GLN A 58 13.09 2.62 16.78
C GLN A 58 13.95 2.69 15.51
N MET A 59 13.32 2.98 14.38
CA MET A 59 13.96 3.12 13.09
C MET A 59 13.09 4.00 12.18
N CYS A 60 13.72 4.86 11.38
CA CYS A 60 13.05 5.57 10.29
C CYS A 60 13.98 5.72 9.08
N GLY A 61 13.41 5.86 7.89
CA GLY A 61 14.22 5.93 6.68
C GLY A 61 13.48 5.70 5.38
N TRP A 62 14.17 5.98 4.27
CA TRP A 62 13.72 5.62 2.94
C TRP A 62 13.93 4.14 2.66
N LEU A 63 12.90 3.50 2.14
CA LEU A 63 12.98 2.18 1.51
C LEU A 63 12.21 2.19 0.19
N TYR A 64 12.59 1.32 -0.72
CA TYR A 64 11.75 0.97 -1.86
C TYR A 64 10.83 -0.18 -1.44
N ARG A 65 9.52 -0.08 -1.70
CA ARG A 65 8.55 -1.19 -1.51
C ARG A 65 8.02 -1.63 -2.87
N ARG A 66 8.01 -2.94 -3.12
CA ARG A 66 7.40 -3.53 -4.33
C ARG A 66 5.88 -3.49 -4.19
N SER A 67 5.20 -2.98 -5.19
CA SER A 67 3.74 -2.95 -5.27
C SER A 67 3.28 -3.07 -6.72
N ARG A 68 2.48 -4.10 -7.02
CA ARG A 68 1.93 -4.36 -8.36
C ARG A 68 2.99 -4.31 -9.48
N GLY A 69 4.14 -4.95 -9.24
CA GLY A 69 5.25 -4.99 -10.21
C GLY A 69 6.07 -3.70 -10.33
N SER A 70 5.86 -2.71 -9.44
CA SER A 70 6.64 -1.47 -9.43
C SER A 70 7.28 -1.23 -8.07
N TRP A 71 8.51 -0.72 -8.08
CA TRP A 71 9.19 -0.25 -6.87
C TRP A 71 8.82 1.20 -6.58
N LYS A 72 8.43 1.48 -5.33
CA LYS A 72 8.09 2.84 -4.87
C LYS A 72 8.96 3.24 -3.70
N LYS A 73 9.67 4.36 -3.84
CA LYS A 73 10.41 4.98 -2.74
C LYS A 73 9.42 5.61 -1.76
N LEU A 74 9.43 5.15 -0.52
CA LEU A 74 8.53 5.58 0.54
C LEU A 74 9.32 5.77 1.84
N TRP A 75 8.79 6.61 2.72
CA TRP A 75 9.38 6.84 4.04
C TRP A 75 8.70 5.94 5.05
N PHE A 76 9.49 5.24 5.85
CA PHE A 76 8.99 4.29 6.85
C PHE A 76 9.41 4.75 8.25
N VAL A 77 8.53 4.49 9.21
CA VAL A 77 8.80 4.71 10.65
C VAL A 77 8.33 3.47 11.40
N LEU A 78 9.22 2.85 12.18
CA LEU A 78 8.90 1.74 13.07
C LEU A 78 8.81 2.25 14.51
N LYS A 79 7.66 2.08 15.15
CA LYS A 79 7.44 2.47 16.54
C LYS A 79 6.44 1.51 17.20
N GLN A 80 6.79 1.01 18.39
CA GLN A 80 5.90 0.21 19.24
C GLN A 80 5.25 -0.96 18.48
N GLN A 81 6.04 -1.70 17.70
CA GLN A 81 5.58 -2.87 16.92
C GLN A 81 4.64 -2.54 15.75
N VAL A 82 4.58 -1.28 15.33
CA VAL A 82 3.84 -0.85 14.13
C VAL A 82 4.78 -0.17 13.15
N LEU A 83 4.75 -0.63 11.90
CA LEU A 83 5.44 -0.02 10.78
C LEU A 83 4.48 0.94 10.05
N TYR A 84 4.81 2.22 10.06
CA TYR A 84 4.06 3.28 9.41
C TYR A 84 4.68 3.65 8.07
N VAL A 85 3.84 3.97 7.09
CA VAL A 85 4.25 4.28 5.71
C VAL A 85 3.85 5.70 5.35
N TYR A 86 4.77 6.50 4.82
CA TYR A 86 4.58 7.89 4.44
C TYR A 86 5.12 8.17 3.03
N LYS A 87 4.71 9.31 2.44
CA LYS A 87 5.32 9.78 1.18
C LYS A 87 6.62 10.51 1.45
N ALA A 88 6.71 11.25 2.56
CA ALA A 88 7.87 12.07 2.88
C ALA A 88 8.15 12.14 4.40
N PRO A 89 9.38 12.51 4.80
CA PRO A 89 9.79 12.58 6.22
C PRO A 89 9.09 13.67 7.04
N LYS A 90 8.39 14.60 6.39
CA LYS A 90 7.66 15.71 7.04
C LYS A 90 6.14 15.47 7.11
N ASP A 91 5.67 14.33 6.61
CA ASP A 91 4.25 14.01 6.63
C ASP A 91 3.75 13.76 8.06
N ILE A 92 2.57 14.27 8.37
CA ILE A 92 1.92 14.12 9.68
C ILE A 92 0.83 13.04 9.70
N VAL A 93 0.52 12.46 8.54
CA VAL A 93 -0.47 11.39 8.38
C VAL A 93 0.13 10.27 7.58
N ALA A 94 0.14 9.06 8.14
CA ALA A 94 0.55 7.85 7.46
C ALA A 94 -0.44 7.44 6.36
N LEU A 95 0.08 6.86 5.30
CA LEU A 95 -0.70 6.18 4.27
C LEU A 95 -1.25 4.84 4.79
N GLU A 96 -0.40 4.11 5.50
CA GLU A 96 -0.67 2.79 6.05
C GLU A 96 -0.07 2.68 7.45
N SER A 97 -0.72 1.90 8.31
CA SER A 97 -0.13 1.37 9.54
C SER A 97 -0.21 -0.15 9.50
N ILE A 98 0.93 -0.81 9.73
CA ILE A 98 1.12 -2.25 9.61
C ILE A 98 1.59 -2.79 10.96
N PRO A 99 0.74 -3.47 11.74
CA PRO A 99 1.21 -4.13 12.96
C PRO A 99 2.13 -5.29 12.57
N VAL A 100 3.35 -5.32 13.11
CA VAL A 100 4.36 -6.32 12.75
C VAL A 100 4.42 -7.50 13.72
N LEU A 101 3.57 -7.51 14.76
CA LEU A 101 3.40 -8.69 15.62
C LEU A 101 2.99 -9.92 14.78
N GLY A 102 3.68 -11.04 15.01
CA GLY A 102 3.44 -12.29 14.29
C GLY A 102 4.01 -12.33 12.86
N TYR A 103 4.68 -11.27 12.40
CA TYR A 103 5.42 -11.30 11.13
C TYR A 103 6.79 -11.98 11.31
N SER A 104 7.32 -12.52 10.22
CA SER A 104 8.71 -12.93 10.08
C SER A 104 9.44 -12.09 9.02
N VAL A 105 10.76 -11.98 9.15
CA VAL A 105 11.61 -11.19 8.24
C VAL A 105 12.73 -12.05 7.68
N ASP A 106 12.79 -12.14 6.35
CA ASP A 106 13.81 -12.88 5.61
C ASP A 106 14.47 -11.98 4.57
N MET A 107 15.74 -12.26 4.27
CA MET A 107 16.52 -11.58 3.24
C MET A 107 16.66 -12.51 2.03
N PHE A 108 16.68 -11.93 0.84
CA PHE A 108 17.00 -12.66 -0.39
C PHE A 108 18.51 -12.59 -0.66
N GLU A 109 19.06 -13.64 -1.25
CA GLU A 109 20.44 -13.60 -1.73
C GLU A 109 20.56 -12.62 -2.91
N GLU A 110 21.76 -12.08 -3.11
CA GLU A 110 22.01 -11.15 -4.21
C GLU A 110 21.77 -11.87 -5.54
N GLY A 111 20.85 -11.34 -6.36
CA GLY A 111 20.47 -11.93 -7.64
C GLY A 111 19.26 -12.88 -7.61
N GLU A 112 18.69 -13.21 -6.44
CA GLU A 112 17.45 -14.03 -6.38
C GLU A 112 16.18 -13.29 -6.82
N TYR A 113 16.25 -11.96 -6.89
CA TYR A 113 15.10 -11.12 -7.25
C TYR A 113 15.32 -10.52 -8.64
N ASP A 114 14.74 -11.16 -9.66
CA ASP A 114 14.99 -10.88 -11.08
C ASP A 114 14.56 -9.47 -11.55
N ASP A 115 13.74 -8.78 -10.77
CA ASP A 115 13.16 -7.48 -11.13
C ASP A 115 13.69 -6.35 -10.25
N ILE A 116 15.00 -6.41 -9.94
CA ILE A 116 15.73 -5.36 -9.25
C ILE A 116 16.21 -4.31 -10.27
N ILE A 117 15.88 -3.05 -10.04
CA ILE A 117 16.30 -1.93 -10.89
C ILE A 117 16.98 -0.82 -10.07
N GLY A 118 18.06 -0.24 -10.59
CA GLY A 118 18.72 0.96 -10.06
C GLY A 118 19.20 0.82 -8.61
N ASP A 119 18.61 1.63 -7.72
CA ASP A 119 18.95 1.69 -6.27
C ASP A 119 18.33 0.55 -5.45
N CYS A 120 17.59 -0.36 -6.06
CA CYS A 120 17.19 -1.59 -5.38
C CYS A 120 18.41 -2.52 -5.44
N LYS A 121 18.94 -2.99 -4.30
CA LYS A 121 20.06 -3.96 -4.29
C LYS A 121 19.86 -5.01 -3.21
N PHE A 122 19.74 -4.56 -1.98
CA PHE A 122 19.52 -5.43 -0.82
C PHE A 122 18.03 -5.58 -0.61
N VAL A 123 17.50 -6.77 -0.89
CA VAL A 123 16.06 -7.07 -0.85
C VAL A 123 15.74 -7.94 0.37
N PHE A 124 14.70 -7.56 1.10
CA PHE A 124 14.17 -8.33 2.22
C PHE A 124 12.64 -8.30 2.22
N GLN A 125 12.03 -9.26 2.91
CA GLN A 125 10.59 -9.40 2.96
C GLN A 125 10.05 -9.53 4.39
N LEU A 126 8.84 -9.01 4.59
CA LEU A 126 8.00 -9.25 5.76
C LEU A 126 6.88 -10.21 5.38
N LYS A 127 6.79 -11.35 6.08
CA LYS A 127 5.80 -12.40 5.84
C LYS A 127 4.88 -12.56 7.03
N HIS A 128 3.60 -12.79 6.75
CA HIS A 128 2.60 -13.18 7.75
C HIS A 128 1.68 -14.25 7.13
N ALA A 129 1.24 -15.21 7.94
CA ALA A 129 0.37 -16.28 7.45
C ALA A 129 -0.91 -15.71 6.81
N GLY A 130 -1.27 -16.23 5.64
CA GLY A 130 -2.48 -15.80 4.91
C GLY A 130 -2.41 -14.40 4.30
N GLN A 131 -1.25 -13.74 4.28
CA GLN A 131 -1.07 -12.42 3.67
C GLN A 131 0.03 -12.44 2.61
N GLN A 132 -0.11 -11.60 1.59
CA GLN A 132 0.95 -11.39 0.61
C GLN A 132 2.15 -10.72 1.30
N PRO A 133 3.39 -11.17 1.06
CA PRO A 133 4.57 -10.55 1.65
C PRO A 133 4.74 -9.10 1.22
N PHE A 134 5.25 -8.27 2.14
CA PHE A 134 5.78 -6.97 1.77
C PHE A 134 7.25 -7.13 1.41
N ILE A 135 7.61 -6.70 0.20
CA ILE A 135 8.97 -6.78 -0.31
C ILE A 135 9.59 -5.39 -0.29
N PHE A 136 10.74 -5.26 0.35
CA PHE A 136 11.46 -4.03 0.54
C PHE A 136 12.85 -4.10 -0.07
N SER A 137 13.39 -2.95 -0.46
CA SER A 137 14.76 -2.83 -0.94
C SER A 137 15.42 -1.52 -0.52
N THR A 138 16.75 -1.56 -0.43
CA THR A 138 17.63 -0.40 -0.26
C THR A 138 18.95 -0.64 -1.01
N HIS A 139 19.68 0.43 -1.33
CA HIS A 139 21.01 0.34 -1.94
C HIS A 139 22.15 0.25 -0.91
N ILE A 140 21.83 0.29 0.39
CA ILE A 140 22.81 0.29 1.48
C ILE A 140 22.64 -0.97 2.34
N GLN A 141 23.64 -1.85 2.35
CA GLN A 141 23.62 -3.11 3.10
C GLN A 141 23.38 -2.87 4.59
N GLN A 142 24.17 -1.97 5.20
CA GLN A 142 24.03 -1.63 6.61
C GLN A 142 22.61 -1.12 6.96
N ALA A 143 21.95 -0.41 6.03
CA ALA A 143 20.58 0.03 6.25
C ALA A 143 19.62 -1.17 6.21
N ALA A 144 19.80 -2.11 5.27
CA ALA A 144 19.02 -3.34 5.22
C ALA A 144 19.14 -4.13 6.53
N ASP A 145 20.36 -4.34 7.02
CA ASP A 145 20.63 -5.07 8.26
C ASP A 145 19.96 -4.41 9.47
N ARG A 146 20.06 -3.08 9.57
CA ARG A 146 19.39 -2.31 10.64
C ARG A 146 17.87 -2.43 10.57
N TRP A 147 17.29 -2.33 9.38
CA TRP A 147 15.85 -2.51 9.19
C TRP A 147 15.40 -3.92 9.56
N ILE A 148 16.11 -4.95 9.09
CA ILE A 148 15.81 -6.35 9.40
C ILE A 148 15.89 -6.59 10.91
N SER A 149 16.95 -6.13 11.56
CA SER A 149 17.15 -6.27 13.01
C SER A 149 16.04 -5.56 13.80
N ALA A 150 15.75 -4.29 13.49
CA ALA A 150 14.75 -3.51 14.19
C ALA A 150 13.33 -4.10 14.03
N ILE A 151 12.99 -4.57 12.82
CA ILE A 151 11.68 -5.19 12.58
C ILE A 151 11.58 -6.54 13.30
N ARG A 152 12.62 -7.40 13.25
CA ARG A 152 12.64 -8.67 13.97
C ARG A 152 12.47 -8.49 15.48
N GLU A 153 13.08 -7.48 16.06
CA GLU A 153 12.87 -7.15 17.48
C GLU A 153 11.43 -6.70 17.75
N ALA A 154 10.83 -5.96 16.81
CA ALA A 154 9.48 -5.45 16.91
C ALA A 154 8.39 -6.51 16.61
N THR A 155 8.72 -7.67 16.05
CA THR A 155 7.75 -8.76 15.86
C THR A 155 7.53 -9.58 17.14
N LEU A 156 8.40 -9.40 18.14
CA LEU A 156 8.29 -10.03 19.44
C LEU A 156 7.40 -9.20 20.36
N LEU A 157 6.49 -9.87 21.08
CA LEU A 157 5.77 -9.26 22.19
C LEU A 157 6.75 -9.07 23.35
N LYS A 158 6.84 -7.84 23.86
CA LYS A 158 7.68 -7.48 25.02
C LYS A 158 6.82 -7.27 26.25
#